data_AF-A0A3E4LL60-F1
#
_entry.id   AF-A0A3E4LL60-F1
#
_cell.length_a   1.000
_cell.length_b   1.000
_cell.length_c   1.000
_cell.angle_alpha   90.00
_cell.angle_beta   90.00
_cell.angle_gamma   90.00
#
_symmetry.space_group_name_H-M   'P 1'
#
loop_
_entity.id
_entity.type
_entity.pdbx_description
1 polymer ?
#
loop_
_entity_poly.entity_id
_entity_poly.type
_entity_poly.pdbx_seq_one_letter_code
_entity_poly.pdbx_strand_id
1 'polypeptide(L)'
;MKRWERVSVWVKKDERYVNMEVLTEKLRKLCELDSCWPKTVREEMESKEQPADKRLVEAYNEIWLLIREGLQNNYQETKKIVEDFTGEAGKWVLDDVEDTLSMYFSLESIRRLQETEFERAKKTTDFLLDNAIFYYDPHFLNDYQSLGFKSRDEGVEATSALAGLIEYYVGRRFTKGAMKRDLLEESRFSDDLCEHIVQRVWENYQELQMGIIVDFLKSKEN
;
A
#
# COMPACT_ATOMS: atom_id res chain seq x y z
N MET A 1 -7.94 -15.69 -9.55
CA MET A 1 -7.46 -15.43 -8.18
C MET A 1 -8.67 -15.01 -7.35
N LYS A 2 -9.36 -15.95 -6.70
CA LYS A 2 -10.37 -15.60 -5.69
C LYS A 2 -9.59 -15.24 -4.43
N ARG A 3 -9.12 -14.00 -4.43
CA ARG A 3 -8.70 -13.27 -3.24
C ARG A 3 -9.85 -13.47 -2.26
N TRP A 4 -9.63 -14.27 -1.21
CA TRP A 4 -10.52 -14.40 -0.06
C TRP A 4 -11.19 -13.06 0.16
N GLU A 5 -12.51 -13.03 0.30
CA GLU A 5 -13.27 -11.77 0.43
C GLU A 5 -12.62 -10.91 1.50
N ARG A 6 -11.70 -10.02 1.08
CA ARG A 6 -10.91 -9.15 1.94
C ARG A 6 -11.91 -8.09 2.31
N VAL A 7 -12.62 -8.33 3.41
CA VAL A 7 -13.49 -7.33 4.01
C VAL A 7 -12.57 -6.19 4.38
N SER A 8 -12.67 -5.08 3.66
CA SER A 8 -12.16 -3.79 4.10
C SER A 8 -12.91 -3.47 5.39
N VAL A 9 -12.31 -3.86 6.52
CA VAL A 9 -12.87 -3.54 7.83
C VAL A 9 -12.55 -2.07 8.07
N TRP A 10 -13.51 -1.22 7.75
CA TRP A 10 -13.51 0.21 8.08
C TRP A 10 -13.57 0.39 9.60
N VAL A 11 -12.44 0.26 10.29
CA VAL A 11 -12.40 0.54 11.73
C VAL A 11 -11.98 2.00 11.93
N LYS A 12 -12.82 2.75 12.66
CA LYS A 12 -12.54 4.13 13.06
C LYS A 12 -11.17 4.22 13.75
N LYS A 13 -10.38 5.21 13.31
CA LYS A 13 -9.10 5.62 13.89
C LYS A 13 -9.37 6.36 15.20
N ASP A 14 -9.13 5.70 16.31
CA ASP A 14 -8.60 6.32 17.52
C ASP A 14 -7.34 5.52 17.89
N GLU A 15 -6.19 6.21 17.87
CA GLU A 15 -4.89 5.84 18.44
C GLU A 15 -4.58 4.34 18.62
N ARG A 16 -4.51 3.57 17.53
CA ARG A 16 -3.91 2.23 17.58
C ARG A 16 -2.42 2.33 17.28
N TYR A 17 -1.63 2.39 18.35
CA TYR A 17 -0.31 1.76 18.31
C TYR A 17 -0.54 0.25 18.24
N VAL A 18 0.07 -0.44 17.29
CA VAL A 18 0.15 -1.90 17.37
C VAL A 18 0.96 -2.22 18.62
N ASN A 19 0.28 -2.68 19.67
CA ASN A 19 0.98 -3.26 20.80
C ASN A 19 1.56 -4.60 20.32
N MET A 20 2.89 -4.71 20.26
CA MET A 20 3.59 -5.94 19.85
C MET A 20 3.21 -7.14 20.72
N GLU A 21 2.74 -6.92 21.95
CA GLU A 21 2.15 -7.95 22.80
C GLU A 21 0.86 -8.52 22.21
N VAL A 22 0.03 -7.69 21.57
CA VAL A 22 -1.22 -8.12 20.92
C VAL A 22 -0.91 -8.99 19.70
N LEU A 23 0.05 -8.59 18.85
CA LEU A 23 0.50 -9.42 17.72
C LEU A 23 1.03 -10.77 18.20
N THR A 24 1.91 -10.76 19.22
CA THR A 24 2.49 -11.96 19.82
C THR A 24 1.42 -12.89 20.39
N GLU A 25 0.45 -12.34 21.12
CA GLU A 25 -0.65 -13.11 21.72
C GLU A 25 -1.56 -13.73 20.66
N LYS A 26 -1.84 -13.00 19.58
CA LYS A 26 -2.67 -13.51 18.48
C LYS A 26 -1.94 -14.60 17.71
N LEU A 27 -0.66 -14.42 17.39
CA LEU A 27 0.17 -15.45 16.78
C LEU A 27 0.23 -16.72 17.63
N ARG A 28 0.36 -16.60 18.96
CA ARG A 28 0.31 -17.76 19.87
C ARG A 28 -1.00 -18.52 19.75
N LYS A 29 -2.14 -17.81 19.79
CA LYS A 29 -3.47 -18.42 19.63
C LYS A 29 -3.63 -19.09 18.26
N LEU A 30 -3.07 -18.52 17.20
CA LEU A 30 -3.11 -19.15 15.88
C LEU A 30 -2.30 -20.45 15.86
N CYS A 31 -1.12 -20.48 16.49
CA CYS A 31 -0.32 -21.70 16.65
C CYS A 31 -1.00 -22.75 17.54
N GLU A 32 -1.82 -22.34 18.53
CA GLU A 32 -2.62 -23.26 19.34
C GLU A 32 -3.80 -23.86 18.57
N LEU A 33 -4.39 -23.10 17.63
CA LEU A 33 -5.44 -23.60 16.73
C LEU A 33 -4.88 -24.58 15.70
N ASP A 34 -3.75 -24.24 15.09
CA ASP A 34 -3.03 -25.10 14.16
C ASP A 34 -1.52 -24.82 14.23
N SER A 35 -0.76 -25.79 14.73
CA SER A 35 0.71 -25.69 14.83
C SER A 35 1.41 -25.62 13.47
N CYS A 36 0.72 -26.00 12.40
CA CYS A 36 1.21 -25.96 11.02
C CYS A 36 0.45 -24.93 10.16
N TRP A 37 -0.21 -23.96 10.79
CA TRP A 37 -1.07 -22.99 10.11
C TRP A 37 -0.44 -22.31 8.89
N PRO A 38 0.88 -21.95 8.84
CA PRO A 38 1.40 -21.26 7.66
C PRO A 38 1.30 -22.12 6.40
N LYS A 39 1.39 -23.44 6.55
CA LYS A 39 1.23 -24.39 5.45
C LYS A 39 -0.26 -24.60 5.15
N THR A 40 -1.08 -24.84 6.17
CA THR A 40 -2.52 -25.08 6.02
C THR A 40 -3.20 -23.90 5.34
N VAL A 41 -2.97 -22.68 5.81
CA VAL A 41 -3.54 -21.45 5.23
C VAL A 41 -3.08 -21.28 3.78
N ARG A 42 -1.81 -21.54 3.46
CA ARG A 42 -1.31 -21.44 2.09
C ARG A 42 -2.01 -22.42 1.15
N GLU A 43 -2.15 -23.67 1.57
CA GLU A 43 -2.84 -24.72 0.80
C GLU A 43 -4.33 -24.35 0.60
N GLU A 44 -4.99 -23.83 1.64
CA GLU A 44 -6.37 -23.35 1.53
C GLU A 44 -6.48 -22.12 0.60
N MET A 45 -5.49 -21.22 0.59
CA MET A 45 -5.45 -20.07 -0.31
C MET A 45 -5.28 -20.44 -1.79
N GLU A 46 -4.58 -21.54 -2.06
CA GLU A 46 -4.37 -22.08 -3.40
C GLU A 46 -5.54 -22.97 -3.87
N SER A 47 -6.34 -23.48 -2.93
CA SER A 47 -7.51 -24.32 -3.21
C SER A 47 -8.67 -23.57 -3.86
N LYS A 48 -9.49 -24.30 -4.62
CA LYS A 48 -10.78 -23.81 -5.14
C LYS A 48 -11.95 -24.15 -4.21
N GLU A 49 -11.70 -24.95 -3.18
CA GLU A 49 -12.69 -25.40 -2.22
C GLU A 49 -12.89 -24.37 -1.11
N GLN A 50 -13.97 -24.54 -0.34
CA GLN A 50 -14.15 -23.71 0.86
C GLN A 50 -13.15 -24.14 1.94
N PRO A 51 -12.74 -23.20 2.80
CA PRO A 51 -11.82 -23.48 3.90
C PRO A 51 -12.41 -24.53 4.82
N ALA A 52 -11.58 -25.47 5.27
CA ALA A 52 -12.04 -26.54 6.16
C ALA A 52 -12.36 -25.98 7.56
N ASP A 53 -11.57 -25.00 8.03
CA ASP A 53 -11.76 -24.36 9.32
C ASP A 53 -11.93 -22.84 9.20
N LYS A 54 -13.17 -22.36 9.33
CA LYS A 54 -13.48 -20.92 9.34
C LYS A 54 -12.81 -20.16 10.48
N ARG A 55 -12.52 -20.80 11.61
CA ARG A 55 -11.87 -20.14 12.76
C ARG A 55 -10.42 -19.81 12.44
N LEU A 56 -9.73 -20.72 11.74
CA LEU A 56 -8.35 -20.52 11.28
C LEU A 56 -8.26 -19.29 10.35
N VAL A 57 -9.23 -19.15 9.45
CA VAL A 57 -9.36 -18.04 8.52
C VAL A 57 -9.55 -16.71 9.23
N GLU A 58 -10.51 -16.65 10.16
CA GLU A 58 -10.81 -15.45 10.91
C GLU A 58 -9.59 -15.01 11.72
N ALA A 59 -8.91 -15.96 12.37
CA ALA A 59 -7.68 -15.70 13.13
C ALA A 59 -6.52 -15.24 12.24
N TYR A 60 -6.33 -15.86 11.08
CA TYR A 60 -5.32 -15.45 10.12
C TYR A 60 -5.57 -14.05 9.57
N ASN A 61 -6.81 -13.72 9.18
CA ASN A 61 -7.14 -12.39 8.67
C ASN A 61 -6.88 -11.28 9.70
N GLU A 62 -7.17 -11.55 10.98
CA GLU A 62 -6.85 -10.62 12.07
C GLU A 62 -5.33 -10.41 12.20
N ILE A 63 -4.56 -11.49 12.17
CA ILE A 63 -3.09 -11.42 12.24
C ILE A 63 -2.51 -10.72 11.02
N TRP A 64 -3.03 -10.99 9.82
CA TRP A 64 -2.59 -10.34 8.59
C TRP A 64 -2.70 -8.81 8.68
N LEU A 65 -3.83 -8.30 9.22
CA LEU A 65 -4.01 -6.87 9.46
C LEU A 65 -3.03 -6.33 10.51
N LEU A 66 -2.79 -7.07 11.59
CA LEU A 66 -1.83 -6.69 12.63
C LEU A 66 -0.38 -6.68 12.13
N ILE A 67 0.01 -7.65 11.29
CA ILE A 67 1.32 -7.67 10.64
C ILE A 67 1.45 -6.46 9.72
N ARG A 68 0.42 -6.19 8.89
CA ARG A 68 0.43 -5.03 7.99
C ARG A 68 0.63 -3.73 8.76
N GLU A 69 -0.13 -3.53 9.83
CA GLU A 69 -0.02 -2.34 10.67
C GLU A 69 1.32 -2.28 11.42
N GLY A 70 1.81 -3.43 11.90
CA GLY A 70 3.10 -3.57 12.57
C GLY A 70 4.27 -3.21 11.68
N LEU A 71 4.29 -3.70 10.43
CA LEU A 71 5.34 -3.41 9.45
C LEU A 71 5.42 -1.92 9.10
N GLN A 72 4.29 -1.21 9.10
CA GLN A 72 4.26 0.25 8.91
C GLN A 72 4.76 1.03 10.13
N ASN A 73 4.76 0.45 11.33
CA ASN A 73 5.14 1.12 12.58
C ASN A 73 6.56 0.78 13.04
N ASN A 74 6.91 -0.52 13.03
CA ASN A 74 8.25 -1.02 13.35
C ASN A 74 8.53 -2.28 12.53
N TYR A 75 9.09 -2.07 11.34
CA TYR A 75 9.37 -3.12 10.36
C TYR A 75 10.24 -4.26 10.95
N GLN A 76 11.38 -3.92 11.57
CA GLN A 76 12.36 -4.91 12.01
C GLN A 76 11.84 -5.77 13.17
N GLU A 77 11.16 -5.15 14.14
CA GLU A 77 10.59 -5.88 15.28
C GLU A 77 9.41 -6.76 14.84
N THR A 78 8.50 -6.24 14.01
CA THR A 78 7.36 -7.01 13.50
C THR A 78 7.83 -8.21 12.70
N LYS A 79 8.79 -8.00 11.79
CA LYS A 79 9.40 -9.07 11.00
C LYS A 79 9.98 -10.16 11.90
N LYS A 80 10.79 -9.77 12.88
CA LYS A 80 11.39 -10.71 13.83
C LYS A 80 10.33 -11.52 14.59
N ILE A 81 9.29 -10.88 15.10
CA ILE A 81 8.19 -11.57 15.81
C ILE A 81 7.53 -12.61 14.89
N VAL A 82 7.21 -12.23 13.65
CA VAL A 82 6.56 -13.16 12.71
C VAL A 82 7.48 -14.33 12.35
N GLU A 83 8.77 -14.07 12.11
CA GLU A 83 9.78 -15.10 11.83
C GLU A 83 9.95 -16.06 13.02
N ASP A 84 9.98 -15.55 14.26
CA ASP A 84 10.10 -16.36 15.48
C ASP A 84 8.92 -17.34 15.65
N PHE A 85 7.71 -16.96 15.21
CA PHE A 85 6.51 -17.82 15.31
C PHE A 85 6.31 -18.77 14.13
N THR A 86 6.82 -18.41 12.96
CA THR A 86 6.50 -19.15 11.72
C THR A 86 7.68 -19.89 11.11
N GLY A 87 8.91 -19.54 11.50
CA GLY A 87 10.13 -20.04 10.90
C GLY A 87 10.16 -19.86 9.37
N GLU A 88 10.87 -20.74 8.66
CA GLU A 88 10.93 -20.69 7.20
C GLU A 88 9.56 -20.90 6.52
N ALA A 89 8.65 -21.65 7.17
CA ALA A 89 7.35 -21.99 6.60
C ALA A 89 6.41 -20.78 6.45
N GLY A 90 6.62 -19.70 7.24
CA GLY A 90 5.83 -18.48 7.14
C GLY A 90 6.48 -17.33 6.39
N LYS A 91 7.62 -17.54 5.72
CA LYS A 91 8.23 -16.49 4.90
C LYS A 91 7.24 -15.88 3.90
N TRP A 92 6.41 -16.73 3.29
CA TRP A 92 5.38 -16.27 2.34
C TRP A 92 4.35 -15.33 2.97
N VAL A 93 4.12 -15.41 4.29
CA VAL A 93 3.17 -14.53 4.99
C VAL A 93 3.72 -13.11 5.01
N LEU A 94 5.01 -12.96 5.33
CA LEU A 94 5.67 -11.66 5.27
C LEU A 94 5.70 -11.13 3.84
N ASP A 95 6.10 -11.97 2.87
CA ASP A 95 6.13 -11.59 1.46
C ASP A 95 4.73 -11.12 0.97
N ASP A 96 3.64 -11.84 1.28
CA ASP A 96 2.27 -11.44 0.91
C ASP A 96 1.84 -10.12 1.55
N VAL A 97 2.18 -9.89 2.82
CA VAL A 97 1.84 -8.63 3.49
C VAL A 97 2.67 -7.47 2.94
N GLU A 98 3.98 -7.66 2.77
CA GLU A 98 4.89 -6.66 2.22
C GLU A 98 4.51 -6.25 0.79
N ASP A 99 4.07 -7.20 -0.04
CA ASP A 99 3.56 -6.92 -1.38
C ASP A 99 2.36 -5.95 -1.34
N THR A 100 1.48 -6.08 -0.34
CA THR A 100 0.37 -5.12 -0.16
C THR A 100 0.78 -3.78 0.42
N LEU A 101 2.01 -3.68 0.93
CA LEU A 101 2.61 -2.45 1.44
C LEU A 101 3.58 -1.82 0.44
N SER A 102 3.72 -2.36 -0.77
CA SER A 102 4.59 -1.81 -1.81
C SER A 102 4.37 -0.30 -2.02
N MET A 103 3.12 0.13 -2.22
CA MET A 103 2.77 1.55 -2.34
C MET A 103 3.13 2.35 -1.10
N TYR A 104 2.90 1.77 0.09
CA TYR A 104 3.32 2.40 1.33
C TYR A 104 4.83 2.62 1.31
N PHE A 105 5.66 1.59 1.15
CA PHE A 105 7.11 1.73 1.21
C PHE A 105 7.68 2.65 0.12
N SER A 106 7.20 2.56 -1.12
CA SER A 106 7.64 3.44 -2.21
C SER A 106 7.36 4.93 -1.97
N LEU A 107 6.39 5.26 -1.10
CA LEU A 107 6.03 6.64 -0.75
C LEU A 107 6.70 7.14 0.55
N GLU A 108 7.67 6.39 1.10
CA GLU A 108 8.38 6.79 2.33
C GLU A 108 9.06 8.16 2.22
N SER A 109 9.64 8.46 1.07
CA SER A 109 10.32 9.74 0.83
C SER A 109 9.40 10.94 1.02
N ILE A 110 8.20 10.90 0.43
CA ILE A 110 7.21 11.96 0.53
C ILE A 110 6.63 12.00 1.94
N ARG A 111 6.38 10.84 2.57
CA ARG A 111 5.94 10.78 3.97
C ARG A 111 6.95 11.45 4.90
N ARG A 112 8.23 11.13 4.77
CA ARG A 112 9.31 11.74 5.57
C ARG A 112 9.36 13.25 5.35
N LEU A 113 9.26 13.70 4.10
CA LEU A 113 9.24 15.13 3.79
C LEU A 113 8.05 15.84 4.41
N GLN A 114 6.87 15.21 4.44
CA GLN A 114 5.67 15.87 4.98
C GLN A 114 5.79 16.14 6.49
N GLU A 115 6.49 15.26 7.22
CA GLU A 115 6.66 15.34 8.68
C GLU A 115 7.60 16.48 9.08
N THR A 116 8.60 16.77 8.25
CA THR A 116 9.64 17.77 8.55
C THR A 116 9.47 19.08 7.79
N GLU A 117 8.97 19.03 6.55
CA GLU A 117 8.91 20.14 5.60
C GLU A 117 7.65 20.04 4.72
N PHE A 118 6.45 20.17 5.33
CA PHE A 118 5.17 19.97 4.64
C PHE A 118 5.04 20.70 3.28
N GLU A 119 5.41 21.98 3.21
CA GLU A 119 5.38 22.75 1.96
C GLU A 119 6.33 22.21 0.89
N ARG A 120 7.45 21.62 1.30
CA ARG A 120 8.38 20.96 0.39
C ARG A 120 7.79 19.64 -0.12
N ALA A 121 7.13 18.86 0.74
CA ALA A 121 6.41 17.65 0.31
C ALA A 121 5.33 17.98 -0.73
N LYS A 122 4.56 19.05 -0.49
CA LYS A 122 3.56 19.57 -1.43
C LYS A 122 4.18 19.94 -2.78
N LYS A 123 5.22 20.77 -2.79
CA LYS A 123 5.94 21.17 -4.01
C LYS A 123 6.57 19.99 -4.75
N THR A 124 7.13 19.04 -4.01
CA THR A 124 7.71 17.83 -4.58
C THR A 124 6.64 17.02 -5.28
N THR A 125 5.49 16.84 -4.62
CA THR A 125 4.38 16.08 -5.22
C THR A 125 3.82 16.80 -6.44
N ASP A 126 3.66 18.12 -6.40
CA ASP A 126 3.28 18.92 -7.57
C ASP A 126 4.26 18.74 -8.73
N PHE A 127 5.56 18.77 -8.44
CA PHE A 127 6.59 18.56 -9.45
C PHE A 127 6.49 17.17 -10.10
N LEU A 128 6.30 16.11 -9.31
CA LEU A 128 6.10 14.75 -9.83
C LEU A 128 4.84 14.66 -10.70
N LEU A 129 3.75 15.27 -10.26
CA LEU A 129 2.50 15.29 -11.01
C LEU A 129 2.70 15.99 -12.36
N ASP A 130 3.31 17.17 -12.36
CA ASP A 130 3.43 18.00 -13.56
C ASP A 130 4.49 17.51 -14.55
N ASN A 131 5.52 16.79 -14.09
CA ASN A 131 6.66 16.42 -14.95
C ASN A 131 6.79 14.93 -15.24
N ALA A 132 6.01 14.06 -14.57
CA ALA A 132 6.06 12.64 -14.85
C ALA A 132 4.70 11.93 -14.94
N ILE A 133 3.62 12.50 -14.41
CA ILE A 133 2.31 11.82 -14.34
C ILE A 133 1.30 12.44 -15.30
N PHE A 134 1.10 13.76 -15.24
CA PHE A 134 0.20 14.48 -16.16
C PHE A 134 0.89 14.74 -17.50
N TYR A 135 2.19 15.05 -17.43
CA TYR A 135 3.08 15.20 -18.57
C TYR A 135 4.36 14.41 -18.30
N TYR A 136 5.17 14.21 -19.34
CA TYR A 136 6.41 13.45 -19.23
C TYR A 136 7.61 14.27 -19.70
N ASP A 137 8.47 14.66 -18.76
CA ASP A 137 9.83 15.13 -19.01
C ASP A 137 10.82 13.99 -18.69
N PRO A 138 11.58 13.46 -19.68
CA PRO A 138 12.55 12.40 -19.44
C PRO A 138 13.69 12.76 -18.47
N HIS A 139 13.88 14.04 -18.16
CA HIS A 139 14.94 14.55 -17.30
C HIS A 139 14.45 15.04 -15.93
N PHE A 140 13.18 14.83 -15.57
CA PHE A 140 12.56 15.39 -14.36
C PHE A 140 13.31 15.05 -13.05
N LEU A 141 14.01 13.91 -12.98
CA LEU A 141 14.79 13.50 -11.79
C LEU A 141 16.30 13.78 -11.87
N ASN A 142 16.76 14.62 -12.81
CA ASN A 142 18.18 15.01 -12.85
C ASN A 142 18.63 15.72 -11.56
N ASP A 143 17.73 16.46 -10.91
CA ASP A 143 17.99 17.14 -9.63
C ASP A 143 17.13 16.56 -8.49
N TYR A 144 17.13 15.23 -8.34
CA TYR A 144 16.33 14.53 -7.33
C TYR A 144 16.60 15.00 -5.88
N GLN A 145 17.79 15.54 -5.60
CA GLN A 145 18.16 16.02 -4.27
C GLN A 145 17.40 17.28 -3.87
N SER A 146 17.15 18.21 -4.81
CA SER A 146 16.35 19.40 -4.51
C SER A 146 14.89 19.04 -4.18
N LEU A 147 14.39 17.96 -4.77
CA LEU A 147 13.09 17.34 -4.48
C LEU A 147 13.07 16.57 -3.15
N GLY A 148 14.21 16.42 -2.45
CA GLY A 148 14.26 15.79 -1.13
C GLY A 148 14.40 14.26 -1.15
N PHE A 149 14.74 13.68 -2.31
CA PHE A 149 15.09 12.27 -2.43
C PHE A 149 16.58 12.04 -2.11
N LYS A 150 16.87 10.90 -1.49
CA LYS A 150 18.23 10.40 -1.18
C LYS A 150 18.90 9.81 -2.42
N SER A 151 18.12 9.26 -3.35
CA SER A 151 18.60 8.70 -4.61
C SER A 151 17.60 8.97 -5.74
N ARG A 152 18.07 8.81 -6.98
CA ARG A 152 17.20 8.83 -8.15
C ARG A 152 16.16 7.72 -8.10
N ASP A 153 16.55 6.52 -7.65
CA ASP A 153 15.67 5.36 -7.56
C ASP A 153 14.52 5.60 -6.58
N GLU A 154 14.77 6.21 -5.41
CA GLU A 154 13.71 6.60 -4.46
C GLU A 154 12.70 7.58 -5.11
N GLY A 155 13.17 8.49 -5.97
CA GLY A 155 12.30 9.36 -6.75
C GLY A 155 11.48 8.61 -7.81
N VAL A 156 12.08 7.65 -8.51
CA VAL A 156 11.39 6.80 -9.50
C VAL A 156 10.32 5.94 -8.83
N GLU A 157 10.63 5.31 -7.70
CA GLU A 157 9.71 4.48 -6.92
C GLU A 157 8.50 5.30 -6.44
N ALA A 158 8.74 6.45 -5.83
CA ALA A 158 7.67 7.33 -5.35
C ALA A 158 6.77 7.83 -6.50
N THR A 159 7.38 8.19 -7.64
CA THR A 159 6.65 8.63 -8.83
C THR A 159 5.80 7.50 -9.39
N SER A 160 6.36 6.30 -9.51
CA SER A 160 5.68 5.12 -10.07
C SER A 160 4.52 4.69 -9.17
N ALA A 161 4.70 4.74 -7.85
CA ALA A 161 3.64 4.45 -6.89
C ALA A 161 2.49 5.47 -6.98
N LEU A 162 2.79 6.77 -7.04
CA LEU A 162 1.78 7.80 -7.24
C LEU A 162 1.04 7.64 -8.58
N ALA A 163 1.78 7.40 -9.66
CA ALA A 163 1.21 7.19 -10.99
C ALA A 163 0.25 5.99 -11.00
N GLY A 164 0.66 4.86 -10.42
CA GLY A 164 -0.16 3.65 -10.33
C GLY A 164 -1.45 3.84 -9.52
N LEU A 165 -1.39 4.57 -8.40
CA LEU A 165 -2.58 4.92 -7.62
C LEU A 165 -3.53 5.81 -8.44
N ILE A 166 -3.00 6.83 -9.13
CA ILE A 166 -3.81 7.74 -9.94
C ILE A 166 -4.46 7.00 -11.12
N GLU A 167 -3.70 6.17 -11.84
CA GLU A 167 -4.22 5.35 -12.92
C GLU A 167 -5.35 4.43 -12.42
N TYR A 168 -5.15 3.80 -11.27
CA TYR A 168 -6.16 2.95 -10.64
C TYR A 168 -7.44 3.73 -10.30
N TYR A 169 -7.31 4.92 -9.69
CA TYR A 169 -8.45 5.78 -9.34
C TYR A 169 -9.24 6.23 -10.57
N VAL A 170 -8.54 6.74 -11.59
CA VAL A 170 -9.15 7.28 -12.81
C VAL A 170 -9.76 6.15 -13.64
N GLY A 171 -9.02 5.05 -13.81
CA GLY A 171 -9.47 3.86 -14.55
C GLY A 171 -10.73 3.22 -13.93
N ARG A 172 -10.85 3.25 -12.60
CA ARG A 172 -12.04 2.75 -11.88
C ARG A 172 -13.12 3.78 -11.58
N ARG A 173 -12.95 5.02 -12.03
CA ARG A 173 -13.97 6.08 -11.86
C ARG A 173 -14.26 6.42 -10.40
N PHE A 174 -13.21 6.49 -9.59
CA PHE A 174 -13.35 6.87 -8.19
C PHE A 174 -13.88 8.31 -8.07
N THR A 175 -14.63 8.58 -7.00
CA THR A 175 -15.00 9.94 -6.60
C THR A 175 -13.85 10.58 -5.82
N LYS A 176 -13.76 11.91 -5.72
CA LYS A 176 -12.76 12.60 -4.86
C LYS A 176 -12.65 11.98 -3.46
N GLY A 177 -13.80 11.78 -2.81
CA GLY A 177 -13.85 11.22 -1.46
C GLY A 177 -13.35 9.77 -1.40
N ALA A 178 -13.56 8.97 -2.45
CA ALA A 178 -13.02 7.61 -2.52
C ALA A 178 -11.50 7.62 -2.72
N MET A 179 -10.99 8.46 -3.63
CA MET A 179 -9.54 8.62 -3.84
C MET A 179 -8.83 9.06 -2.56
N LYS A 180 -9.38 10.05 -1.86
CA LYS A 180 -8.77 10.58 -0.63
C LYS A 180 -8.66 9.50 0.45
N ARG A 181 -9.72 8.71 0.66
CA ARG A 181 -9.71 7.64 1.66
C ARG A 181 -8.69 6.56 1.33
N ASP A 182 -8.65 6.13 0.08
CA ASP A 182 -7.72 5.10 -0.38
C ASP A 182 -6.27 5.60 -0.30
N LEU A 183 -6.00 6.81 -0.79
CA LEU A 183 -4.68 7.43 -0.72
C LEU A 183 -4.20 7.58 0.74
N LEU A 184 -5.08 7.99 1.66
CA LEU A 184 -4.77 8.08 3.08
C LEU A 184 -4.38 6.71 3.68
N GLU A 185 -5.06 5.64 3.27
CA GLU A 185 -4.82 4.27 3.74
C GLU A 185 -3.50 3.70 3.20
N GLU A 186 -3.26 3.87 1.90
CA GLU A 186 -2.09 3.30 1.22
C GLU A 186 -0.81 4.09 1.52
N SER A 187 -0.89 5.41 1.59
CA SER A 187 0.30 6.26 1.73
C SER A 187 0.61 6.67 3.17
N ARG A 188 -0.38 6.69 4.07
CA ARG A 188 -0.33 7.43 5.36
C ARG A 188 0.16 8.89 5.21
N PHE A 189 -0.16 9.54 4.10
CA PHE A 189 -0.04 11.00 4.03
C PHE A 189 -1.02 11.69 4.98
N SER A 190 -0.77 12.95 5.31
CA SER A 190 -1.70 13.77 6.06
C SER A 190 -2.98 14.00 5.25
N ASP A 191 -4.07 14.32 5.94
CA ASP A 191 -5.35 14.60 5.30
C ASP A 191 -5.23 15.76 4.29
N ASP A 192 -4.45 16.79 4.64
CA ASP A 192 -4.19 17.96 3.80
C ASP A 192 -3.39 17.62 2.54
N LEU A 193 -2.35 16.79 2.65
CA LEU A 193 -1.58 16.37 1.47
C LEU A 193 -2.42 15.47 0.57
N CYS A 194 -3.23 14.57 1.14
CA CYS A 194 -4.16 13.76 0.37
C CYS A 194 -5.19 14.61 -0.38
N GLU A 195 -5.81 15.59 0.30
CA GLU A 195 -6.77 16.50 -0.31
C GLU A 195 -6.12 17.28 -1.46
N HIS A 196 -4.91 17.79 -1.25
CA HIS A 196 -4.16 18.52 -2.27
C HIS A 196 -3.90 17.67 -3.52
N ILE A 197 -3.38 16.45 -3.34
CA ILE A 197 -3.10 15.52 -4.46
C ILE A 197 -4.39 15.18 -5.20
N VAL A 198 -5.46 14.82 -4.47
CA VAL A 198 -6.75 14.46 -5.06
C VAL A 198 -7.35 15.64 -5.82
N GLN A 199 -7.20 16.87 -5.32
CA GLN A 199 -7.64 18.06 -6.02
C GLN A 199 -6.89 18.25 -7.35
N ARG A 200 -5.56 18.10 -7.36
CA ARG A 200 -4.74 18.16 -8.59
C ARG A 200 -5.14 17.08 -9.61
N VAL A 201 -5.37 15.85 -9.14
CA VAL A 201 -5.85 14.74 -10.00
C VAL A 201 -7.23 15.06 -10.56
N TRP A 202 -8.11 15.62 -9.74
CA TRP A 202 -9.47 15.95 -10.18
C TRP A 202 -9.50 17.04 -11.25
N GLU A 203 -8.65 18.06 -11.12
CA GLU A 203 -8.50 19.13 -12.11
C GLU A 203 -8.07 18.60 -13.49
N ASN A 204 -7.31 17.50 -13.52
CA ASN A 204 -6.80 16.87 -14.74
C ASN A 204 -7.54 15.56 -15.09
N TYR A 205 -8.66 15.27 -14.42
CA TYR A 205 -9.29 13.95 -14.43
C TYR A 205 -9.72 13.49 -15.83
N GLN A 206 -10.29 14.41 -16.62
CA GLN A 206 -10.78 14.11 -17.96
C GLN A 206 -9.62 13.80 -18.92
N GLU A 207 -8.53 14.56 -18.83
CA GLU A 207 -7.34 14.35 -19.66
C GLU A 207 -6.69 13.00 -19.36
N LEU A 208 -6.52 12.68 -18.07
CA LEU A 208 -6.03 11.38 -17.60
C LEU A 208 -6.91 10.24 -18.09
N GLN A 209 -8.23 10.38 -17.97
CA GLN A 209 -9.17 9.35 -18.42
C GLN A 209 -9.09 9.14 -19.95
N MET A 210 -8.94 10.22 -20.71
CA MET A 210 -8.76 10.14 -22.17
C MET A 210 -7.44 9.46 -22.54
N GLY A 211 -6.34 9.75 -21.83
CA GLY A 211 -5.06 9.06 -22.00
C GLY A 211 -5.20 7.54 -21.87
N ILE A 212 -5.83 7.08 -20.78
CA ILE A 212 -6.10 5.65 -20.53
C ILE A 212 -6.92 5.02 -21.66
N ILE A 213 -7.95 5.71 -22.17
CA ILE A 213 -8.78 5.21 -23.27
C ILE A 213 -7.96 5.07 -24.56
N VAL A 214 -7.13 6.06 -24.89
CA VAL A 214 -6.28 6.03 -26.09
C VAL A 214 -5.29 4.89 -26.02
N ASP A 215 -4.64 4.67 -24.88
CA ASP A 215 -3.68 3.58 -24.70
C ASP A 215 -4.36 2.21 -24.77
N PHE A 216 -5.56 2.07 -24.19
CA PHE A 216 -6.37 0.87 -24.36
C PHE A 216 -6.68 0.59 -25.83
N LEU A 217 -7.09 1.60 -26.62
CA LEU A 217 -7.39 1.42 -28.04
C LEU A 217 -6.15 1.00 -28.83
N LYS A 218 -4.99 1.63 -28.60
CA LYS A 218 -3.72 1.24 -29.24
C LYS A 218 -3.32 -0.20 -28.89
N SER A 219 -3.56 -0.64 -27.66
CA SER A 219 -3.26 -2.02 -27.24
C SER A 219 -4.11 -3.09 -27.95
N LYS A 220 -5.21 -2.70 -28.59
CA LYS A 220 -6.09 -3.58 -29.37
C LYS A 220 -5.76 -3.63 -30.85
N GLU A 221 -4.97 -2.69 -31.34
CA GLU A 221 -4.53 -2.61 -32.74
C GLU A 221 -3.24 -3.42 -32.99
N ASN A 222 -2.53 -3.81 -31.92
CA ASN A 222 -1.38 -4.71 -31.94
C ASN A 222 -1.77 -6.13 -31.51
#